data_AF-A0A7X6YDW6-F1
#
_entry.id   AF-A0A7X6YDW6-F1
#
_cell.length_a   1.000
_cell.length_b   1.000
_cell.length_c   1.000
_cell.angle_alpha   90.00
_cell.angle_beta   90.00
_cell.angle_gamma   90.00
#
_symmetry.space_group_name_H-M   'P 1'
#
loop_
_entity.id
_entity.type
_entity.pdbx_description
1 polymer ?
#
loop_
_entity_poly.entity_id
_entity_poly.type
_entity_poly.pdbx_seq_one_letter_code
_entity_poly.pdbx_strand_id
1 'polypeptide(L)'
;MKTVLAQAFTLVLEPHSDNPFKAVRILPDSGDHVVNRTPLDGCEIRRLLKAAESDPLACDLIVAGLSTGLRRGDVCRLRWEQVDLDRGALRLVTAKTGASLTLPVLPKLREVLQRRARLRSDGCAHVFPEAEALLRENPGGLTWRVKKSSRRPSRRPGSSSTASPRRSKPSRRARAASGSGRYPGC
;
A
#
# COMPACT_ATOMS: atom_id res chain seq x y z
N MET A 1 -13.03 11.67 -9.49
CA MET A 1 -14.41 12.10 -9.25
C MET A 1 -15.11 12.57 -10.53
N LYS A 2 -14.44 13.35 -11.41
CA LYS A 2 -14.96 13.72 -12.74
C LYS A 2 -15.55 12.55 -13.53
N THR A 3 -14.84 11.42 -13.65
CA THR A 3 -15.29 10.30 -14.48
C THR A 3 -16.62 9.72 -14.01
N VAL A 4 -16.79 9.59 -12.69
CA VAL A 4 -18.03 9.06 -12.08
C VAL A 4 -19.19 10.04 -12.28
N LEU A 5 -18.95 11.34 -12.04
CA LEU A 5 -19.97 12.38 -12.25
C LEU A 5 -20.33 12.53 -13.72
N ALA A 6 -19.36 12.50 -14.62
CA ALA A 6 -19.61 12.54 -16.06
C ALA A 6 -20.43 11.32 -16.50
N GLN A 7 -20.15 10.11 -16.00
CA GLN A 7 -20.96 8.94 -16.32
C GLN A 7 -22.38 9.04 -15.75
N ALA A 8 -22.54 9.48 -14.50
CA ALA A 8 -23.85 9.67 -13.88
C ALA A 8 -24.72 10.68 -14.66
N PHE A 9 -24.16 11.83 -15.04
CA PHE A 9 -24.88 12.82 -15.85
C PHE A 9 -25.20 12.29 -17.25
N THR A 10 -24.34 11.47 -17.85
CA THR A 10 -24.66 10.84 -19.15
C THR A 10 -25.86 9.88 -19.06
N LEU A 11 -26.11 9.28 -17.90
CA LEU A 11 -27.23 8.35 -17.70
C LEU A 11 -28.55 9.04 -17.31
N VAL A 12 -28.47 10.22 -16.68
CA VAL A 12 -29.64 10.95 -16.15
C VAL A 12 -30.12 12.05 -17.09
N LEU A 13 -29.23 12.57 -17.95
CA LEU A 13 -29.56 13.63 -18.90
C LEU A 13 -30.36 13.08 -20.09
N GLU A 14 -31.30 13.88 -20.59
CA GLU A 14 -32.05 13.53 -21.79
C GLU A 14 -31.13 13.44 -23.02
N PRO A 15 -31.44 12.60 -24.04
CA PRO A 15 -30.53 12.26 -25.14
C PRO A 15 -29.99 13.44 -25.97
N HIS A 16 -30.56 14.63 -25.81
CA HIS A 16 -30.25 15.86 -26.55
C HIS A 16 -29.63 16.95 -25.67
N SER A 17 -29.31 16.64 -24.40
CA SER A 17 -28.71 17.58 -23.47
C SER A 17 -27.23 17.30 -23.25
N ASP A 18 -26.40 18.33 -23.41
CA ASP A 18 -24.95 18.20 -23.31
C ASP A 18 -24.52 17.99 -21.86
N ASN A 19 -23.67 17.00 -21.64
CA ASN A 19 -23.13 16.71 -20.32
C ASN A 19 -22.09 17.77 -19.89
N PRO A 20 -22.38 18.58 -18.86
CA PRO A 20 -21.51 19.68 -18.46
C PRO A 20 -20.15 19.18 -17.95
N PHE A 21 -20.05 17.95 -17.45
CA PHE A 21 -18.81 17.37 -16.93
C PHE A 21 -17.95 16.68 -17.99
N LYS A 22 -18.43 16.57 -19.24
CA LYS A 22 -17.66 15.98 -20.35
C LYS A 22 -16.50 16.90 -20.74
N ALA A 23 -16.77 18.21 -20.83
CA ALA A 23 -15.81 19.23 -21.21
C ALA A 23 -14.91 19.71 -20.05
N VAL A 24 -15.32 19.51 -18.78
CA VAL A 24 -14.54 19.96 -17.61
C VAL A 24 -13.19 19.27 -17.58
N ARG A 25 -12.11 19.97 -17.95
CA ARG A 25 -10.76 19.47 -17.71
C ARG A 25 -10.41 19.76 -16.25
N ILE A 26 -10.28 18.70 -15.44
CA ILE A 26 -9.58 18.83 -14.16
C ILE A 26 -8.12 19.04 -14.55
N LEU A 27 -7.73 20.30 -14.65
CA LEU A 27 -6.33 20.65 -14.64
C LEU A 27 -5.82 20.35 -13.22
N PRO A 28 -4.68 19.69 -13.07
CA PRO A 28 -4.05 19.65 -11.76
C PRO A 28 -3.92 21.10 -11.30
N ASP A 29 -4.36 21.40 -10.09
CA ASP A 29 -4.11 22.71 -9.52
C ASP A 29 -2.59 22.97 -9.61
N SER A 30 -2.14 24.21 -9.70
CA SER A 30 -0.71 24.52 -9.85
C SER A 30 0.15 24.01 -8.65
N GLY A 31 -0.49 23.40 -7.64
CA GLY A 31 0.13 22.68 -6.52
C GLY A 31 -0.15 21.17 -6.43
N ASP A 32 -0.90 20.55 -7.36
CA ASP A 32 -1.13 19.10 -7.41
C ASP A 32 0.10 18.36 -7.96
N HIS A 33 1.19 18.46 -7.22
CA HIS A 33 2.39 17.68 -7.51
C HIS A 33 2.13 16.22 -7.17
N VAL A 34 2.19 15.35 -8.18
CA VAL A 34 2.29 13.90 -7.96
C VAL A 34 3.65 13.64 -7.32
N VAL A 35 3.68 13.65 -5.98
CA VAL A 35 4.89 13.35 -5.23
C VAL A 35 5.15 11.86 -5.34
N ASN A 36 6.10 11.48 -6.20
CA ASN A 36 6.66 10.14 -6.17
C ASN A 36 7.46 10.00 -4.87
N ARG A 37 6.97 9.18 -3.95
CA ARG A 37 7.62 8.98 -2.65
C ARG A 37 8.77 7.99 -2.82
N THR A 38 9.97 8.41 -2.44
CA THR A 38 11.13 7.51 -2.38
C THR A 38 10.91 6.47 -1.27
N PRO A 39 11.23 5.17 -1.50
CA PRO A 39 11.25 4.17 -0.44
C PRO A 39 12.18 4.57 0.71
N LEU A 40 11.84 4.15 1.93
CA LEU A 40 12.66 4.43 3.12
C LEU A 40 13.93 3.58 3.11
N ASP A 41 15.07 4.18 3.43
CA ASP A 41 16.31 3.45 3.68
C ASP A 41 16.33 2.81 5.09
N GLY A 42 17.18 1.82 5.31
CA GLY A 42 17.38 1.18 6.61
C GLY A 42 17.73 2.15 7.72
N CYS A 43 18.51 3.22 7.44
CA CYS A 43 18.78 4.27 8.43
C CYS A 43 17.52 5.05 8.79
N GLU A 44 16.65 5.32 7.81
CA GLU A 44 15.40 6.05 8.01
C GLU A 44 14.38 5.21 8.77
N ILE A 45 14.29 3.91 8.46
CA ILE A 45 13.47 2.95 9.21
C ILE A 45 13.90 2.92 10.68
N ARG A 46 15.21 2.84 10.97
CA ARG A 46 15.70 2.88 12.35
C ARG A 46 15.33 4.18 13.08
N ARG A 47 15.44 5.32 12.40
CA ARG A 47 15.03 6.63 12.97
C ARG A 47 13.53 6.69 13.20
N LEU A 48 12.73 6.16 12.28
CA LEU A 48 11.27 6.11 12.38
C LEU A 48 10.83 5.27 13.57
N LEU A 49 11.41 4.07 13.74
CA LEU A 49 11.13 3.20 14.88
C LEU A 49 11.54 3.88 16.20
N LYS A 50 12.73 4.48 16.26
CA LYS A 50 13.19 5.23 17.44
C LYS A 50 12.26 6.39 17.81
N ALA A 51 11.77 7.14 16.83
CA ALA A 51 10.82 8.23 17.08
C ALA A 51 9.44 7.72 17.53
N ALA A 52 9.06 6.50 17.15
CA ALA A 52 7.81 5.86 17.55
C ALA A 52 7.89 5.19 18.93
N GLU A 53 9.06 5.08 19.57
CA GLU A 53 9.20 4.47 20.91
C GLU A 53 8.32 5.13 21.98
N SER A 54 8.08 6.44 21.85
CA SER A 54 7.18 7.20 22.74
C SER A 54 5.71 6.82 22.65
N ASP A 55 5.31 6.05 21.62
CA ASP A 55 3.94 5.65 21.36
C ASP A 55 3.89 4.17 20.95
N PRO A 56 3.66 3.25 21.91
CA PRO A 56 3.70 1.81 21.66
C PRO A 56 2.75 1.35 20.57
N LEU A 57 1.58 2.00 20.42
CA LEU A 57 0.65 1.68 19.34
C LEU A 57 1.22 2.05 17.98
N ALA A 58 1.75 3.27 17.83
CA ALA A 58 2.35 3.70 16.58
C ALA A 58 3.55 2.83 16.19
N CYS A 59 4.41 2.48 17.16
CA CYS A 59 5.55 1.60 16.93
C CYS A 59 5.10 0.23 16.39
N ASP A 60 4.10 -0.40 17.01
CA ASP A 60 3.59 -1.70 16.59
C ASP A 60 2.96 -1.67 15.20
N LEU A 61 2.20 -0.62 14.89
CA LEU A 61 1.60 -0.43 13.57
C LEU A 61 2.65 -0.20 12.49
N ILE A 62 3.73 0.52 12.81
CA ILE A 62 4.86 0.72 11.89
C ILE A 62 5.57 -0.61 11.63
N VAL A 63 5.87 -1.38 12.68
CA VAL A 63 6.49 -2.71 12.54
C VAL A 63 5.60 -3.65 11.72
N ALA A 64 4.30 -3.68 11.99
CA ALA A 64 3.35 -4.49 11.25
C ALA A 64 3.26 -4.07 9.78
N GLY A 65 3.19 -2.76 9.50
CA GLY A 65 3.17 -2.23 8.14
C GLY A 65 4.46 -2.53 7.36
N LEU A 66 5.63 -2.36 7.99
CA LEU A 66 6.93 -2.68 7.39
C LEU A 66 7.12 -4.18 7.14
N SER A 67 6.59 -5.02 8.02
CA SER A 67 6.74 -6.48 7.93
C SER A 67 5.77 -7.10 6.92
N THR A 68 4.54 -6.60 6.82
CA THR A 68 3.47 -7.22 6.03
C THR A 68 3.20 -6.52 4.69
N GLY A 69 3.57 -5.25 4.55
CA GLY A 69 3.23 -4.43 3.38
C GLY A 69 1.72 -4.19 3.21
N LEU A 70 0.91 -4.52 4.21
CA LEU A 70 -0.54 -4.36 4.16
C LEU A 70 -0.93 -2.88 4.19
N ARG A 71 -2.09 -2.58 3.61
CA ARG A 71 -2.66 -1.22 3.71
C ARG A 71 -2.98 -0.94 5.16
N ARG A 72 -2.88 0.33 5.57
CA ARG A 72 -3.17 0.78 6.94
C ARG A 72 -4.48 0.19 7.48
N GLY A 73 -5.55 0.25 6.69
CA GLY A 73 -6.86 -0.28 7.10
C GLY A 73 -6.86 -1.78 7.36
N ASP A 74 -6.12 -2.56 6.56
CA ASP A 74 -6.00 -4.01 6.72
C ASP A 74 -5.17 -4.33 7.99
N VAL A 75 -4.09 -3.58 8.26
CA VAL A 75 -3.30 -3.74 9.49
C VAL A 75 -4.12 -3.43 10.75
N CYS A 76 -4.89 -2.34 10.74
CA CYS A 76 -5.67 -1.93 11.92
C CYS A 76 -6.82 -2.89 12.23
N ARG A 77 -7.36 -3.57 11.22
CA ARG A 77 -8.48 -4.52 11.36
C ARG A 77 -8.04 -5.98 11.49
N LEU A 78 -6.74 -6.22 11.60
CA LEU A 78 -6.19 -7.57 11.72
C LEU A 78 -6.80 -8.31 12.92
N ARG A 79 -7.31 -9.53 12.69
CA ARG A 79 -7.93 -10.39 13.71
C ARG A 79 -7.00 -11.53 14.12
N TRP A 80 -7.15 -12.02 15.35
CA TRP A 80 -6.37 -13.17 15.83
C TRP A 80 -6.61 -14.44 15.03
N GLU A 81 -7.84 -14.65 14.54
CA GLU A 81 -8.19 -15.78 13.65
C GLU A 81 -7.40 -15.80 12.33
N GLN A 82 -6.86 -14.65 11.92
CA GLN A 82 -6.07 -14.51 10.70
C GLN A 82 -4.57 -14.76 10.95
N VAL A 83 -4.17 -14.94 12.20
CA VAL A 83 -2.77 -15.05 12.63
C VAL A 83 -2.51 -16.44 13.17
N ASP A 84 -1.69 -17.21 12.47
CA ASP A 84 -1.19 -18.50 12.91
C ASP A 84 0.25 -18.35 13.41
N LEU A 85 0.40 -18.21 14.73
CA LEU A 85 1.72 -18.03 15.36
C LEU A 85 2.56 -19.31 15.35
N ASP A 86 1.91 -20.47 15.34
CA ASP A 86 2.58 -21.77 15.36
C ASP A 86 3.21 -22.05 14.00
N ARG A 87 2.43 -21.89 12.92
CA ARG A 87 2.92 -22.02 11.54
C ARG A 87 3.67 -20.79 11.05
N GLY A 88 3.62 -19.69 11.80
CA GLY A 88 4.27 -18.43 11.44
C GLY A 88 3.69 -17.82 10.16
N ALA A 89 2.38 -17.91 9.96
CA ALA A 89 1.71 -17.45 8.76
C ALA A 89 0.51 -16.55 9.09
N LEU A 90 0.24 -15.59 8.22
CA LEU A 90 -0.85 -14.64 8.35
C LEU A 90 -1.73 -14.75 7.11
N ARG A 91 -3.01 -15.11 7.30
CA ARG A 91 -3.97 -15.42 6.24
C ARG A 91 -5.13 -14.44 6.33
N LEU A 92 -5.27 -13.57 5.32
CA LEU A 92 -6.35 -12.59 5.30
C LEU A 92 -6.90 -12.38 3.89
N VAL A 93 -8.10 -11.81 3.83
CA VAL A 93 -8.67 -11.24 2.62
C VAL A 93 -8.62 -9.73 2.75
N THR A 94 -7.97 -9.05 1.80
CA THR A 94 -7.82 -7.59 1.82
C THR A 94 -9.15 -6.89 1.62
N ALA A 95 -9.46 -5.88 2.44
CA ALA A 95 -10.77 -5.22 2.40
C ALA A 95 -11.00 -4.42 1.11
N LYS A 96 -9.94 -3.85 0.52
CA LYS A 96 -10.06 -3.00 -0.67
C LYS A 96 -10.15 -3.79 -1.98
N THR A 97 -9.41 -4.90 -2.07
CA THR A 97 -9.22 -5.63 -3.33
C THR A 97 -9.87 -6.99 -3.33
N GLY A 98 -10.33 -7.49 -2.18
CA GLY A 98 -10.87 -8.86 -2.06
C GLY A 98 -9.83 -9.96 -2.30
N ALA A 99 -8.56 -9.61 -2.45
CA ALA A 99 -7.48 -10.56 -2.68
C ALA A 99 -7.18 -11.33 -1.39
N SER A 100 -7.17 -12.66 -1.50
CA SER A 100 -6.69 -13.59 -0.47
C SER A 100 -5.17 -13.59 -0.47
N LEU A 101 -4.57 -13.28 0.69
CA LEU A 101 -3.14 -13.21 0.89
C LEU A 101 -2.71 -14.15 2.01
N THR A 102 -1.61 -14.86 1.78
CA THR A 102 -0.88 -15.59 2.83
C THR A 102 0.52 -14.99 2.93
N LEU A 103 0.84 -14.42 4.08
CA LEU A 103 2.11 -13.74 4.35
C LEU A 103 2.88 -14.49 5.45
N PRO A 104 4.21 -14.61 5.36
CA PRO A 104 5.01 -15.13 6.47
C PRO A 104 5.05 -14.12 7.62
N VAL A 105 5.07 -14.60 8.86
CA VAL A 105 5.25 -13.76 10.05
C VAL A 105 6.75 -13.58 10.29
N LEU A 106 7.26 -12.39 9.94
CA LEU A 106 8.67 -12.04 10.17
C LEU A 106 9.00 -11.98 11.68
N PRO A 107 10.27 -12.18 12.07
CA PRO A 107 10.66 -12.21 13.49
C PRO A 107 10.22 -10.98 14.29
N LYS A 108 10.40 -9.78 13.73
CA LYS A 108 10.01 -8.54 14.41
C LYS A 108 8.49 -8.41 14.60
N LEU A 109 7.71 -8.90 13.64
CA LEU A 109 6.26 -8.97 13.76
C LEU A 109 5.84 -10.02 14.78
N ARG A 110 6.52 -11.18 14.82
CA ARG A 110 6.27 -12.23 15.82
C ARG A 110 6.42 -11.69 17.24
N GLU A 111 7.46 -10.91 17.53
CA GLU A 111 7.66 -10.26 18.83
C GLU A 111 6.47 -9.37 19.22
N VAL A 112 6.00 -8.54 18.29
CA VAL A 112 4.84 -7.65 18.51
C VAL A 112 3.57 -8.47 18.76
N LEU A 113 3.31 -9.49 17.93
CA LEU A 113 2.15 -10.35 18.06
C LEU A 113 2.16 -11.13 19.37
N GLN A 114 3.30 -11.70 19.77
CA GLN A 114 3.43 -12.41 21.05
C GLN A 114 3.22 -11.47 22.24
N ARG A 115 3.78 -10.26 22.20
CA ARG A 115 3.56 -9.25 23.25
C ARG A 115 2.08 -8.87 23.34
N ARG A 116 1.43 -8.62 22.21
CA ARG A 116 0.00 -8.29 22.14
C ARG A 116 -0.89 -9.46 22.58
N ALA A 117 -0.52 -10.69 22.27
CA ALA A 117 -1.24 -11.89 22.71
C ALA A 117 -1.23 -12.03 24.24
N ARG A 118 -0.12 -11.68 24.91
CA ARG A 118 -0.01 -11.66 26.38
C ARG A 118 -0.85 -10.55 27.04
N LEU A 119 -1.00 -9.42 26.36
CA LEU A 119 -1.80 -8.28 26.83
C LEU A 119 -3.28 -8.38 26.46
N ARG A 120 -3.68 -9.46 25.77
CA ARG A 120 -5.02 -9.62 25.24
C ARG A 120 -6.01 -9.93 26.37
N SER A 121 -7.05 -9.10 26.51
CA SER A 121 -8.21 -9.42 27.33
C SER A 121 -9.09 -10.48 26.67
N ASP A 122 -9.77 -11.31 27.45
CA ASP A 122 -10.71 -12.32 26.94
C ASP A 122 -11.83 -11.66 26.11
N GLY A 123 -12.09 -12.22 24.93
CA GLY A 123 -13.09 -11.70 23.98
C GLY A 123 -12.58 -10.69 22.93
N CYS A 124 -11.33 -10.21 23.03
CA CYS A 124 -10.78 -9.30 22.02
C CYS A 124 -10.43 -10.02 20.70
N ALA A 125 -11.25 -9.82 19.66
CA ALA A 125 -11.04 -10.41 18.33
C ALA A 125 -9.87 -9.77 17.54
N HIS A 126 -9.58 -8.50 17.79
CA HIS A 126 -8.57 -7.72 17.05
C HIS A 126 -7.19 -7.79 17.70
N VAL A 127 -6.15 -7.83 16.87
CA VAL A 127 -4.75 -7.74 17.29
C VAL A 127 -4.43 -6.33 17.83
N PHE A 128 -5.00 -5.31 17.20
CA PHE A 128 -4.83 -3.90 17.55
C PHE A 128 -6.19 -3.24 17.85
N PRO A 129 -6.82 -3.53 18.99
CA PRO A 129 -8.17 -3.02 19.30
C PRO A 129 -8.21 -1.48 19.35
N GLU A 130 -7.20 -0.82 19.93
CA GLU A 130 -7.11 0.65 19.94
C GLU A 130 -6.99 1.24 18.53
N ALA A 131 -6.26 0.57 17.62
CA ALA A 131 -6.12 1.03 16.24
C ALA A 131 -7.41 0.85 15.44
N GLU A 132 -8.15 -0.23 15.68
CA GLU A 132 -9.46 -0.49 15.08
C GLU A 132 -10.47 0.59 15.52
N ALA A 133 -10.57 0.85 16.83
CA ALA A 133 -11.45 1.87 17.38
C ALA A 133 -11.11 3.26 16.81
N LEU A 134 -9.83 3.63 16.80
CA LEU A 134 -9.38 4.89 16.20
C LEU A 134 -9.67 4.97 14.70
N LEU A 135 -9.54 3.87 13.96
CA LEU A 135 -9.87 3.86 12.53
C LEU A 135 -11.36 4.07 12.29
N ARG A 136 -12.23 3.57 13.18
CA ARG A 136 -13.67 3.72 13.11
C ARG A 136 -14.12 5.14 13.49
N GLU A 137 -13.56 5.70 14.56
CA GLU A 137 -13.96 6.99 15.12
C GLU A 137 -13.26 8.18 14.45
N ASN A 138 -11.94 8.09 14.24
CA ASN A 138 -11.13 9.16 13.67
C ASN A 138 -10.00 8.61 12.77
N PRO A 139 -10.32 8.25 11.50
CA PRO A 139 -9.32 7.77 10.54
C PRO A 139 -8.13 8.74 10.33
N GLY A 140 -8.37 10.05 10.48
CA GLY A 140 -7.36 11.09 10.35
C GLY A 140 -6.38 11.12 11.52
N GLY A 141 -6.87 10.90 12.74
CA GLY A 141 -6.09 10.90 13.97
C GLY A 141 -4.96 9.88 13.94
N LEU A 142 -5.23 8.66 13.47
CA LEU A 142 -4.21 7.63 13.32
C LEU A 142 -3.10 8.02 12.31
N THR A 143 -3.50 8.67 11.22
CA THR A 143 -2.56 9.20 10.22
C THR A 143 -1.63 10.24 10.84
N TRP A 144 -2.19 11.13 11.65
CA TRP A 144 -1.44 12.16 12.34
C TRP A 144 -0.48 11.60 13.39
N ARG A 145 -0.93 10.58 14.13
CA ARG A 145 -0.14 9.88 15.16
C ARG A 145 1.12 9.25 14.57
N VAL A 146 0.99 8.51 13.46
CA VAL A 146 2.14 7.93 12.73
C VAL A 146 3.00 9.03 12.06
N LYS A 147 2.38 10.07 11.51
CA LYS A 147 3.10 11.18 10.87
C LYS A 147 3.90 12.01 11.89
N LYS A 148 3.45 12.10 13.14
CA LYS A 148 4.19 12.75 14.25
C LYS A 148 5.54 12.07 14.46
N SER A 149 5.59 10.74 14.41
CA SER A 149 6.86 9.98 14.48
C SER A 149 7.73 10.17 13.24
N SER A 150 7.14 10.54 12.11
CA SER A 150 7.84 10.75 10.82
C SER A 150 8.31 12.20 10.58
N ARG A 151 8.07 13.14 11.51
CA ARG A 151 8.22 14.61 11.28
C ARG A 151 9.66 15.14 11.20
N ARG A 152 10.70 14.32 11.34
CA ARG A 152 12.07 14.79 11.00
C ARG A 152 12.26 14.69 9.49
N PRO A 153 12.85 15.71 8.84
CA PRO A 153 12.82 15.85 7.40
C PRO A 153 13.44 14.59 6.77
N SER A 154 12.60 13.75 6.14
CA SER A 154 13.09 12.93 5.03
C SER A 154 13.79 13.92 4.11
N ARG A 155 15.06 13.68 3.81
CA ARG A 155 15.86 14.55 2.94
C ARG A 155 14.97 15.08 1.81
N ARG A 156 14.91 16.42 1.65
CA ARG A 156 14.41 16.99 0.39
C ARG A 156 15.12 16.20 -0.73
N PRO A 157 14.43 15.74 -1.78
CA PRO A 157 15.10 15.02 -2.86
C PRO A 157 16.12 15.98 -3.47
N GLY A 158 17.35 15.88 -3.00
CA GLY A 158 18.50 16.51 -3.60
C GLY A 158 18.69 15.83 -4.94
N SER A 159 18.72 16.66 -5.98
CA SER A 159 19.18 16.30 -7.30
C SER A 159 20.46 15.47 -7.23
N SER A 160 20.35 14.16 -7.36
CA SER A 160 21.46 13.31 -7.76
C SER A 160 20.97 12.48 -8.93
N SER A 161 21.20 13.03 -10.13
CA SER A 161 21.19 12.27 -11.36
C SER A 161 22.22 11.16 -11.24
N THR A 162 21.77 9.94 -10.97
CA THR A 162 22.51 8.74 -11.37
C THR A 162 21.61 8.03 -12.35
N ALA A 163 21.87 8.31 -13.62
CA ALA A 163 21.24 7.62 -14.74
C ALA A 163 21.54 6.13 -14.60
N SER A 164 20.50 5.34 -14.32
CA SER A 164 20.56 3.89 -14.48
C SER A 164 20.17 3.56 -15.92
N PRO A 165 20.89 2.66 -16.64
CA PRO A 165 20.67 2.46 -18.07
C PRO A 165 19.29 1.86 -18.29
N ARG A 166 18.48 2.54 -19.11
CA ARG A 166 17.21 1.99 -19.60
C ARG A 166 17.50 0.72 -20.37
N ARG A 167 17.09 -0.42 -19.82
CA ARG A 167 17.02 -1.70 -20.54
C ARG A 167 15.98 -1.54 -21.64
N SER A 168 16.44 -1.31 -22.87
CA SER A 168 15.60 -1.27 -24.06
C SER A 168 14.92 -2.63 -24.22
N LYS A 169 13.58 -2.62 -24.30
CA LYS A 169 12.82 -3.79 -24.75
C LYS A 169 13.18 -4.03 -26.23
N PRO A 170 13.63 -5.21 -26.66
CA PRO A 170 13.85 -5.47 -28.06
C PRO A 170 12.49 -5.42 -28.78
N SER A 171 12.40 -4.56 -29.80
CA SER A 171 11.28 -4.48 -30.70
C SER A 171 11.17 -5.80 -31.47
N ARG A 172 9.97 -6.40 -31.46
CA ARG A 172 9.64 -7.51 -32.35
C ARG A 172 9.69 -6.99 -33.78
N ARG A 173 10.79 -7.23 -34.50
CA ARG A 173 10.81 -7.16 -35.96
C ARG A 173 10.17 -8.44 -36.51
N ALA A 174 9.17 -8.24 -37.35
CA ALA A 174 8.52 -9.27 -38.15
C ALA A 174 9.57 -10.05 -38.96
N ARG A 175 9.51 -11.39 -38.88
CA ARG A 175 10.18 -12.28 -39.84
C ARG A 175 9.25 -12.43 -41.04
N ALA A 176 9.64 -11.83 -42.16
CA ALA A 176 9.12 -12.20 -43.47
C ALA A 176 9.75 -13.54 -43.90
N ALA A 177 8.94 -14.35 -44.57
CA ALA A 177 9.24 -15.66 -45.11
C ALA A 177 10.20 -15.59 -46.31
N SER A 178 11.09 -16.59 -46.42
CA SER A 178 11.51 -17.23 -47.67
C SER A 178 12.69 -18.17 -47.41
N GLY A 179 12.64 -19.40 -47.93
CA GLY A 179 13.86 -20.18 -48.17
C GLY A 179 13.80 -21.65 -47.78
N SER A 180 13.20 -22.44 -48.67
CA SER A 180 13.43 -23.87 -48.92
C SER A 180 14.70 -24.52 -48.35
N GLY A 181 14.55 -25.64 -47.66
CA GLY A 181 15.66 -26.49 -47.21
C GLY A 181 15.21 -27.92 -46.93
N ARG A 182 15.42 -28.79 -47.92
CA ARG A 182 15.22 -30.24 -48.02
C ARG A 182 15.49 -31.04 -46.72
N TYR A 183 14.63 -32.01 -46.42
CA TYR A 183 14.95 -33.17 -45.57
C TYR A 183 15.53 -34.31 -46.43
N PRO A 184 16.54 -35.03 -45.92
CA PRO A 184 16.47 -36.49 -45.81
C PRO A 184 16.77 -36.90 -44.35
N GLY A 185 16.26 -37.99 -43.78
CA GLY A 185 15.98 -39.29 -44.37
C GLY A 185 17.08 -40.25 -43.93
N CYS A 186 16.91 -40.85 -42.74
CA CYS A 186 17.51 -42.03 -42.10
C CYS A 186 17.72 -41.79 -40.59
#